data_AF-A0A2U9CAI4-F1
#
_entry.id   AF-A0A2U9CAI4-F1
#
_cell.length_a   1.000
_cell.length_b   1.000
_cell.length_c   1.000
_cell.angle_alpha   90.00
_cell.angle_beta   90.00
_cell.angle_gamma   90.00
#
_symmetry.space_group_name_H-M   'P 1'
#
loop_
_entity.id
_entity.type
_entity.pdbx_description
1 polymer ?
#
loop_
_entity_poly.entity_id
_entity_poly.type
_entity_poly.pdbx_seq_one_letter_code
_entity_poly.pdbx_strand_id
1 'polypeptide(L)'
;MERDAQSPVRGDVTLAEARDKQLRDQQRSRVQKKMKQDELDKTRRQEEEAELQKKKDEQRRKAERLVAREHQDQQRRRQQLEPDYLRTSERFLQSLERRAPDPRASSAASHTSSTGPSGRPAEFKGLPRVHGETKHDRAASERVRTTRTPEKAKSCRVNRERKFSWITRDAEADCDWALMELVNSFPGCSRVFLEDILDQCDGDCERAAALLS
;
A
#
# COMPACT_ATOMS: atom_id res chain seq x y z
N MET A 1 -21.96 -28.54 91.08
CA MET A 1 -20.73 -29.11 90.50
C MET A 1 -21.21 -30.30 89.69
N GLU A 2 -21.10 -30.33 88.37
CA GLU A 2 -19.87 -30.37 87.59
C GLU A 2 -20.04 -29.61 86.27
N ARG A 3 -18.95 -28.99 85.82
CA ARG A 3 -18.80 -28.42 84.48
C ARG A 3 -18.11 -29.48 83.65
N ASP A 4 -18.84 -30.17 82.78
CA ASP A 4 -18.21 -31.08 81.82
C ASP A 4 -17.46 -30.27 80.76
N ALA A 5 -16.18 -30.62 80.64
CA ALA A 5 -15.15 -29.89 79.95
C ALA A 5 -15.41 -29.83 78.44
N GLN A 6 -15.37 -28.60 77.90
CA GLN A 6 -14.96 -28.36 76.54
C GLN A 6 -13.56 -28.95 76.34
N SER A 7 -13.48 -30.06 75.61
CA SER A 7 -12.22 -30.51 75.01
C SER A 7 -11.92 -29.59 73.81
N PRO A 8 -10.80 -28.85 73.80
CA PRO A 8 -10.35 -28.14 72.62
C PRO A 8 -9.75 -29.19 71.68
N VAL A 9 -10.56 -29.70 70.73
CA VAL A 9 -10.10 -30.66 69.73
C VAL A 9 -9.14 -29.95 68.77
N ARG A 10 -7.86 -30.22 69.01
CA ARG A 10 -6.70 -29.72 68.29
C ARG A 10 -6.55 -30.49 66.98
N GLY A 11 -7.21 -30.04 65.92
CA GLY A 11 -6.84 -30.41 64.54
C GLY A 11 -7.40 -31.72 63.97
N ASP A 12 -8.45 -32.29 64.54
CA ASP A 12 -9.11 -33.46 63.95
C ASP A 12 -10.04 -33.04 62.81
N VAL A 13 -9.47 -32.80 61.62
CA VAL A 13 -10.24 -32.64 60.39
C VAL A 13 -10.91 -33.98 60.11
N THR A 14 -12.24 -34.01 60.18
CA THR A 14 -12.99 -35.23 59.85
C THR A 14 -12.72 -35.64 58.39
N LEU A 15 -12.68 -36.95 58.10
CA LEU A 15 -12.37 -37.45 56.75
C LEU A 15 -13.28 -36.84 55.66
N ALA A 16 -14.53 -36.56 56.00
CA ALA A 16 -15.48 -35.90 55.11
C ALA A 16 -15.05 -34.45 54.78
N GLU A 17 -14.62 -33.70 55.80
CA GLU A 17 -14.12 -32.34 55.65
C GLU A 17 -12.82 -32.29 54.84
N ALA A 18 -11.91 -33.26 55.04
CA ALA A 18 -10.68 -33.37 54.25
C ALA A 18 -10.97 -33.59 52.75
N ARG A 19 -11.95 -34.45 52.43
CA ARG A 19 -12.38 -34.71 51.05
C ARG A 19 -13.04 -33.49 50.42
N ASP A 20 -13.94 -32.84 51.14
CA ASP A 20 -14.61 -31.64 50.65
C ASP A 20 -13.60 -30.49 50.43
N LYS A 21 -12.63 -30.32 51.33
CA LYS A 21 -11.52 -29.38 51.13
C LYS A 21 -10.71 -29.74 49.88
N GLN A 22 -10.38 -31.02 49.66
CA GLN A 22 -9.65 -31.46 48.47
C GLN A 22 -10.43 -31.17 47.18
N LEU A 23 -11.75 -31.34 47.17
CA LEU A 23 -12.59 -31.00 46.03
C LEU A 23 -12.62 -29.48 45.78
N ARG A 24 -12.79 -28.69 46.84
CA ARG A 24 -12.75 -27.23 46.77
C ARG A 24 -11.40 -26.72 46.27
N ASP A 25 -10.29 -27.29 46.73
CA ASP A 25 -8.94 -26.91 46.30
C ASP A 25 -8.70 -27.27 44.82
N GLN A 26 -9.17 -28.43 44.35
CA GLN A 26 -9.14 -28.79 42.93
C GLN A 26 -9.94 -27.82 42.06
N GLN A 27 -11.14 -27.45 42.49
CA GLN A 27 -11.97 -26.48 41.77
C GLN A 27 -11.30 -25.10 41.72
N ARG A 28 -10.77 -24.61 42.86
CA ARG A 28 -10.06 -23.33 42.94
C ARG A 28 -8.82 -23.31 42.05
N SER A 29 -8.02 -24.37 42.06
CA SER A 29 -6.82 -24.48 41.22
C SER A 29 -7.17 -24.42 39.72
N ARG A 30 -8.24 -25.11 39.30
CA ARG A 30 -8.74 -25.04 37.91
C ARG A 30 -9.15 -23.63 37.52
N VAL A 31 -9.91 -22.94 38.38
CA VAL A 31 -10.35 -21.55 38.11
C VAL A 31 -9.15 -20.61 38.06
N GLN A 32 -8.23 -20.68 39.02
CA GLN A 32 -7.04 -19.83 39.05
C GLN A 32 -6.14 -20.04 37.82
N LYS A 33 -5.98 -21.29 37.36
CA LYS A 33 -5.21 -21.58 36.15
C LYS A 33 -5.83 -20.92 34.92
N LYS A 34 -7.17 -20.94 34.80
CA LYS A 34 -7.87 -20.25 33.71
C LYS A 34 -7.70 -18.74 33.78
N MET A 35 -7.86 -18.14 34.96
CA MET A 35 -7.65 -16.69 35.14
C MET A 35 -6.25 -16.25 34.74
N LYS A 36 -5.22 -16.99 35.19
CA LYS A 36 -3.82 -16.73 34.81
C LYS A 36 -3.58 -16.90 33.30
N GLN A 37 -4.19 -17.91 32.69
CA GLN A 37 -4.10 -18.12 31.25
C GLN A 37 -4.73 -16.95 30.48
N ASP A 38 -5.93 -16.53 30.89
CA ASP A 38 -6.64 -15.41 30.26
C ASP A 38 -5.87 -14.09 30.43
N GLU A 39 -5.22 -13.88 31.58
CA GLU A 39 -4.34 -12.73 31.80
C GLU A 39 -3.16 -12.72 30.82
N LEU A 40 -2.46 -13.84 30.67
CA LEU A 40 -1.35 -13.97 29.72
C LEU A 40 -1.79 -13.81 28.27
N ASP A 41 -2.95 -14.36 27.91
CA ASP A 41 -3.48 -14.24 26.55
C ASP A 41 -3.95 -12.81 26.27
N LYS A 42 -4.49 -12.10 27.27
CA LYS A 42 -4.83 -10.67 27.15
C LYS A 42 -3.58 -9.82 26.97
N THR A 43 -2.54 -10.02 27.78
CA THR A 43 -1.30 -9.24 27.64
C THR A 43 -0.64 -9.48 26.29
N ARG A 44 -0.57 -10.73 25.82
CA ARG A 44 -0.02 -11.06 24.49
C ARG A 44 -0.77 -10.33 23.37
N ARG A 45 -2.10 -10.34 23.39
CA ARG A 45 -2.91 -9.61 22.39
C ARG A 45 -2.69 -8.10 22.44
N GLN A 46 -2.59 -7.52 23.64
CA GLN A 46 -2.33 -6.09 23.81
C GLN A 46 -0.97 -5.68 23.25
N GLU A 47 0.07 -6.50 23.47
CA GLU A 47 1.40 -6.26 22.92
C GLU A 47 1.41 -6.33 21.38
N GLU A 48 0.74 -7.33 20.81
CA GLU A 48 0.58 -7.46 19.35
C GLU A 48 -0.15 -6.25 18.74
N GLU A 49 -1.22 -5.78 19.37
CA GLU A 49 -1.97 -4.60 18.96
C GLU A 49 -1.12 -3.31 19.07
N ALA A 50 -0.34 -3.16 20.14
CA ALA A 50 0.56 -2.02 20.33
C ALA A 50 1.65 -1.97 19.26
N GLU A 51 2.25 -3.12 18.92
CA GLU A 51 3.24 -3.21 17.84
C GLU A 51 2.62 -2.94 16.46
N LEU A 52 1.39 -3.39 16.22
CA LEU A 52 0.66 -3.06 14.99
C LEU A 52 0.39 -1.55 14.90
N GLN A 53 -0.02 -0.93 16.00
CA GLN A 53 -0.27 0.51 16.07
C GLN A 53 1.01 1.32 15.82
N LYS A 54 2.12 0.91 16.43
CA LYS A 54 3.44 1.51 16.22
C LYS A 54 3.87 1.47 14.75
N LYS A 55 3.67 0.33 14.06
CA LYS A 55 3.95 0.21 12.62
C LYS A 55 3.09 1.16 11.78
N LYS A 56 1.79 1.30 12.11
CA LYS A 56 0.90 2.28 11.44
C LYS A 56 1.36 3.72 11.65
N ASP A 57 1.73 4.07 12.88
CA ASP A 57 2.22 5.40 13.22
C ASP A 57 3.54 5.71 12.52
N GLU A 58 4.42 4.73 12.39
CA GLU A 58 5.67 4.88 11.63
C GLU A 58 5.40 5.14 10.14
N GLN A 59 4.45 4.41 9.53
CA GLN A 59 4.03 4.66 8.15
C GLN A 59 3.44 6.07 7.99
N ARG A 60 2.56 6.49 8.91
CA ARG A 60 2.01 7.85 8.91
C ARG A 60 3.10 8.91 9.00
N ARG A 61 4.05 8.75 9.93
CA ARG A 61 5.19 9.65 10.09
C ARG A 61 6.08 9.71 8.84
N LYS A 62 6.29 8.58 8.17
CA LYS A 62 7.02 8.54 6.89
C LYS A 62 6.26 9.30 5.79
N ALA A 63 4.95 9.12 5.68
CA ALA A 63 4.11 9.85 4.73
C ALA A 63 4.13 11.36 5.00
N GLU A 64 3.97 11.78 6.26
CA GLU A 64 4.04 13.20 6.66
C GLU A 64 5.39 13.83 6.31
N ARG A 65 6.51 13.11 6.53
CA ARG A 65 7.85 13.58 6.14
C ARG A 65 7.97 13.79 4.63
N LEU A 66 7.42 12.88 3.83
CA LEU A 66 7.42 13.00 2.37
C LEU A 66 6.60 14.21 1.93
N VAL A 67 5.38 14.36 2.43
CA VAL A 67 4.51 15.51 2.12
C VAL A 67 5.16 16.84 2.53
N ALA A 68 5.77 16.90 3.72
CA ALA A 68 6.47 18.09 4.19
C ALA A 68 7.66 18.44 3.27
N ARG A 69 8.40 17.43 2.80
CA ARG A 69 9.51 17.62 1.86
C ARG A 69 9.01 18.08 0.49
N GLU A 70 7.95 17.48 -0.03
CA GLU A 70 7.31 17.90 -1.29
C GLU A 70 6.82 19.34 -1.21
N HIS A 71 6.17 19.72 -0.10
CA HIS A 71 5.75 21.09 0.12
C HIS A 71 6.95 22.05 0.10
N GLN A 72 8.03 21.71 0.80
CA GLN A 72 9.26 22.51 0.78
C GLN A 72 9.84 22.65 -0.63
N ASP A 73 9.96 21.56 -1.38
CA ASP A 73 10.49 21.57 -2.74
C ASP A 73 9.58 22.35 -3.68
N GLN A 74 8.26 22.25 -3.52
CA GLN A 74 7.28 23.05 -4.26
C GLN A 74 7.42 24.54 -3.94
N GLN A 75 7.61 24.91 -2.67
CA GLN A 75 7.88 26.30 -2.28
C GLN A 75 9.17 26.81 -2.93
N ARG A 76 10.25 26.03 -2.92
CA ARG A 76 11.52 26.40 -3.58
C ARG A 76 11.35 26.55 -5.10
N ARG A 77 10.54 25.69 -5.74
CA ARG A 77 10.21 25.82 -7.17
C ARG A 77 9.41 27.09 -7.44
N ARG A 78 8.41 27.39 -6.61
CA ARG A 78 7.63 28.63 -6.72
C ARG A 78 8.52 29.86 -6.60
N GLN A 79 9.38 29.92 -5.58
CA GLN A 79 10.30 31.05 -5.39
C GLN A 79 11.25 31.26 -6.58
N GLN A 80 11.70 30.18 -7.24
CA GLN A 80 12.54 30.31 -8.44
C GLN A 80 11.79 30.83 -9.66
N LEU A 81 10.51 30.46 -9.80
CA LEU A 81 9.68 30.86 -10.96
C LEU A 81 8.94 32.17 -10.73
N GLU A 82 8.86 32.65 -9.49
CA GLU A 82 8.10 33.85 -9.11
C GLU A 82 8.58 35.12 -9.83
N PRO A 83 9.89 35.40 -9.98
CA PRO A 83 10.34 36.60 -10.70
C PRO A 83 9.96 36.57 -12.19
N ASP A 84 10.08 35.39 -12.83
CA ASP A 84 9.69 35.21 -14.23
C ASP A 84 8.16 35.30 -14.40
N TYR A 85 7.40 34.77 -13.44
CA TYR A 85 5.95 34.89 -13.40
C TYR A 85 5.52 36.36 -13.27
N LEU A 86 6.13 37.13 -12.36
CA LEU A 86 5.86 38.56 -12.23
C LEU A 86 6.17 39.30 -13.52
N ARG A 87 7.36 39.10 -14.10
CA ARG A 87 7.76 39.75 -15.37
C ARG A 87 6.79 39.43 -16.52
N THR A 88 6.37 38.18 -16.64
CA THR A 88 5.42 37.77 -17.70
C THR A 88 4.02 38.33 -17.44
N SER A 89 3.58 38.38 -16.18
CA SER A 89 2.30 38.98 -15.80
C SER A 89 2.27 40.49 -16.05
N GLU A 90 3.35 41.22 -15.73
CA GLU A 90 3.46 42.66 -15.99
C GLU A 90 3.47 42.95 -17.49
N ARG A 91 4.24 42.21 -18.28
CA ARG A 91 4.22 42.34 -19.75
C ARG A 91 2.83 42.09 -20.33
N PHE A 92 2.12 41.09 -19.80
CA PHE A 92 0.76 40.80 -20.21
C PHE A 92 -0.19 41.95 -19.86
N LEU A 93 -0.16 42.47 -18.62
CA LEU A 93 -0.99 43.59 -18.19
C LEU A 93 -0.71 44.87 -19.01
N GLN A 94 0.56 45.19 -19.25
CA GLN A 94 0.93 46.34 -20.07
C GLN A 94 0.45 46.20 -21.52
N SER A 95 0.41 44.98 -22.06
CA SER A 95 -0.15 44.72 -23.40
C SER A 95 -1.67 44.94 -23.44
N LEU A 96 -2.37 44.65 -22.34
CA LEU A 96 -3.80 44.92 -22.20
C LEU A 96 -4.07 46.41 -22.09
N GLU A 97 -3.27 47.16 -21.33
CA GLU A 97 -3.39 48.62 -21.23
C GLU A 97 -3.15 49.31 -22.56
N ARG A 98 -2.16 48.84 -23.33
CA ARG A 98 -1.87 49.38 -24.68
C ARG A 98 -2.93 49.01 -25.72
N ARG A 99 -3.71 47.97 -25.46
CA ARG A 99 -4.81 47.50 -26.31
C ARG A 99 -6.18 47.94 -25.79
N ALA A 100 -6.23 48.56 -24.61
CA ALA A 100 -7.42 49.17 -24.06
C ALA A 100 -7.77 50.38 -24.94
N PRO A 101 -8.97 50.42 -25.54
CA PRO A 101 -9.41 51.58 -26.28
C PRO A 101 -9.48 52.79 -25.34
N ASP A 102 -8.81 53.87 -25.71
CA ASP A 102 -8.86 55.16 -25.02
C ASP A 102 -10.34 55.59 -24.84
N PRO A 103 -10.78 56.14 -23.69
CA PRO A 103 -12.17 56.60 -23.52
C PRO A 103 -12.60 57.70 -24.51
N ARG A 104 -11.66 58.23 -25.31
CA ARG A 104 -11.87 59.26 -26.32
C ARG A 104 -12.06 58.76 -27.76
N ALA A 105 -12.16 57.46 -27.98
CA ALA A 105 -12.53 56.89 -29.28
C ALA A 105 -13.85 56.13 -29.21
N SER A 106 -14.92 56.83 -28.80
CA SER A 106 -16.26 56.54 -29.33
C SER A 106 -16.35 57.10 -30.75
N SER A 107 -15.76 56.42 -31.71
CA SER A 107 -16.15 56.52 -33.12
C SER A 107 -15.41 55.46 -33.95
N ALA A 108 -16.16 54.84 -34.85
CA ALA A 108 -15.74 53.89 -35.87
C ALA A 108 -15.63 52.42 -35.42
N ALA A 109 -16.80 51.84 -35.15
CA ALA A 109 -17.15 50.63 -35.88
C ALA A 109 -17.20 50.93 -37.40
N SER A 110 -16.84 49.94 -38.21
CA SER A 110 -16.71 49.91 -39.70
C SER A 110 -15.23 49.93 -40.12
N HIS A 111 -14.73 49.10 -41.02
CA HIS A 111 -15.39 48.51 -42.19
C HIS A 111 -14.57 47.32 -42.76
N THR A 112 -15.32 46.29 -43.15
CA THR A 112 -15.23 45.52 -44.42
C THR A 112 -13.88 44.97 -44.90
N SER A 113 -13.78 43.64 -45.00
CA SER A 113 -13.38 43.05 -46.28
C SER A 113 -14.28 41.86 -46.59
N SER A 114 -15.10 42.04 -47.61
CA SER A 114 -15.94 41.02 -48.19
C SER A 114 -15.23 40.44 -49.41
N THR A 115 -15.05 39.12 -49.42
CA THR A 115 -15.14 38.30 -50.64
C THR A 115 -15.57 36.91 -50.21
N GLY A 116 -16.87 36.59 -50.34
CA GLY A 116 -17.33 35.20 -50.43
C GLY A 116 -16.99 34.62 -51.81
N PRO A 117 -17.13 33.30 -52.04
CA PRO A 117 -18.39 32.64 -51.73
C PRO A 117 -18.29 31.19 -51.20
N SER A 118 -19.48 30.72 -50.80
CA SER A 118 -19.95 29.33 -50.74
C SER A 118 -19.83 28.58 -49.41
N GLY A 119 -20.99 28.31 -48.81
CA GLY A 119 -21.17 27.38 -47.67
C GLY A 119 -22.30 27.81 -46.75
N ARG A 120 -23.42 27.08 -46.79
CA ARG A 120 -24.73 27.39 -46.17
C ARG A 120 -24.76 27.40 -44.62
N PRO A 121 -25.84 27.95 -44.02
CA PRO A 121 -25.93 28.25 -42.59
C PRO A 121 -26.71 27.20 -41.79
N ALA A 122 -26.41 27.09 -40.50
CA ALA A 122 -27.32 26.62 -39.43
C ALA A 122 -26.68 27.00 -38.10
N GLU A 123 -27.17 28.04 -37.43
CA GLU A 123 -28.23 27.94 -36.41
C GLU A 123 -27.75 27.42 -35.05
N PHE A 124 -27.95 28.30 -34.05
CA PHE A 124 -28.67 28.01 -32.82
C PHE A 124 -27.92 27.39 -31.62
N LYS A 125 -27.82 28.25 -30.60
CA LYS A 125 -27.88 28.02 -29.15
C LYS A 125 -26.83 27.12 -28.49
N GLY A 126 -26.21 27.66 -27.44
CA GLY A 126 -25.63 26.84 -26.39
C GLY A 126 -24.88 27.62 -25.31
N LEU A 127 -25.59 28.05 -24.26
CA LEU A 127 -25.05 27.93 -22.90
C LEU A 127 -25.30 26.48 -22.46
N PRO A 128 -24.35 25.81 -21.78
CA PRO A 128 -24.52 25.61 -20.33
C PRO A 128 -23.19 25.66 -19.56
N ARG A 129 -23.14 26.26 -18.37
CA ARG A 129 -23.48 25.67 -17.07
C ARG A 129 -22.67 24.41 -16.75
N VAL A 130 -21.57 24.64 -16.04
CA VAL A 130 -20.71 23.66 -15.39
C VAL A 130 -21.54 22.72 -14.50
N HIS A 131 -21.50 21.42 -14.77
CA HIS A 131 -21.73 20.38 -13.77
C HIS A 131 -20.52 19.47 -13.82
N GLY A 132 -19.82 19.40 -12.69
CA GLY A 132 -18.82 18.37 -12.47
C GLY A 132 -19.52 17.05 -12.28
N GLU A 133 -18.94 15.99 -12.83
CA GLU A 133 -19.03 14.65 -12.28
C GLU A 133 -17.91 13.78 -12.86
N THR A 134 -17.18 13.21 -11.92
CA THR A 134 -16.06 12.29 -12.08
C THR A 134 -16.59 10.93 -12.51
N LYS A 135 -16.17 10.42 -13.68
CA LYS A 135 -16.23 8.97 -13.99
C LYS A 135 -14.99 8.54 -14.78
N HIS A 136 -14.31 7.54 -14.21
CA HIS A 136 -13.26 6.75 -14.83
C HIS A 136 -13.89 5.63 -15.65
N ASP A 137 -13.58 5.57 -16.95
CA ASP A 137 -13.68 4.39 -17.81
C ASP A 137 -12.58 4.57 -18.89
N ARG A 138 -11.49 3.80 -18.91
CA ARG A 138 -11.28 2.42 -19.38
C ARG A 138 -11.47 2.24 -20.90
N ALA A 139 -10.34 1.92 -21.54
CA ALA A 139 -10.15 1.23 -22.84
C ALA A 139 -10.51 2.03 -24.12
N ALA A 140 -9.86 1.92 -25.27
CA ALA A 140 -8.72 1.16 -25.80
C ALA A 140 -8.43 1.70 -27.23
N SER A 141 -7.24 1.43 -27.78
CA SER A 141 -7.00 1.04 -29.20
C SER A 141 -5.50 0.84 -29.40
N GLU A 142 -5.02 -0.37 -29.75
CA GLU A 142 -4.86 -0.89 -31.15
C GLU A 142 -3.92 0.01 -31.98
N ARG A 143 -2.88 -0.41 -32.70
CA ARG A 143 -2.28 -1.67 -33.20
C ARG A 143 -0.77 -1.34 -33.37
N VAL A 144 0.16 -2.29 -33.48
CA VAL A 144 0.61 -2.85 -34.77
C VAL A 144 1.64 -3.94 -34.46
N ARG A 145 1.50 -5.06 -35.19
CA ARG A 145 2.42 -6.21 -35.22
C ARG A 145 3.65 -5.88 -36.07
N THR A 146 4.83 -6.33 -35.64
CA THR A 146 5.94 -6.67 -36.53
C THR A 146 6.64 -7.93 -36.05
N THR A 147 6.78 -8.87 -36.97
CA THR A 147 7.38 -10.21 -36.90
C THR A 147 8.91 -10.17 -37.07
N ARG A 148 9.68 -10.95 -36.29
CA ARG A 148 10.70 -11.93 -36.75
C ARG A 148 11.59 -12.42 -35.60
N THR A 149 11.86 -13.73 -35.64
CA THR A 149 12.81 -14.55 -34.87
C THR A 149 14.29 -14.27 -35.29
N PRO A 150 15.29 -15.05 -34.83
CA PRO A 150 16.04 -14.90 -33.57
C PRO A 150 17.54 -14.65 -33.83
N GLU A 151 18.22 -13.83 -33.03
CA GLU A 151 19.69 -13.69 -33.12
C GLU A 151 20.30 -13.60 -31.72
N LYS A 152 21.21 -14.54 -31.46
CA LYS A 152 22.14 -14.57 -30.33
C LYS A 152 22.95 -13.27 -30.31
N ALA A 153 22.99 -12.60 -29.17
CA ALA A 153 24.21 -11.92 -28.74
C ALA A 153 24.26 -11.86 -27.21
N LYS A 154 25.16 -12.67 -26.66
CA LYS A 154 25.60 -12.63 -25.28
C LYS A 154 26.11 -11.23 -24.96
N SER A 155 25.56 -10.58 -23.94
CA SER A 155 26.29 -9.56 -23.22
C SER A 155 25.91 -9.62 -21.75
N CYS A 156 26.75 -10.31 -21.01
CA CYS A 156 26.72 -10.38 -19.57
C CYS A 156 26.89 -8.95 -19.02
N ARG A 157 25.84 -8.40 -18.39
CA ARG A 157 26.01 -7.38 -17.35
C ARG A 157 25.27 -7.81 -16.11
N VAL A 158 26.08 -8.25 -15.16
CA VAL A 158 25.78 -8.34 -13.73
C VAL A 158 25.02 -7.09 -13.32
N ASN A 159 23.73 -7.24 -13.02
CA ASN A 159 23.04 -6.32 -12.14
C ASN A 159 22.44 -7.13 -10.97
N ARG A 160 23.35 -7.53 -10.08
CA ARG A 160 23.06 -8.19 -8.82
C ARG A 160 22.60 -7.12 -7.82
N GLU A 161 21.45 -6.50 -8.09
CA GLU A 161 20.79 -5.56 -7.17
C GLU A 161 19.34 -5.31 -7.62
N ARG A 162 18.56 -6.38 -7.60
CA ARG A 162 17.09 -6.30 -7.57
C ARG A 162 16.57 -7.21 -6.46
N LYS A 163 17.01 -6.94 -5.23
CA LYS A 163 16.26 -7.39 -4.04
C LYS A 163 15.33 -6.26 -3.62
N PHE A 164 14.08 -6.64 -3.39
CA PHE A 164 12.97 -5.84 -2.89
C PHE A 164 12.19 -4.99 -3.91
N SER A 165 11.50 -5.70 -4.80
CA SER A 165 10.33 -5.20 -5.51
C SER A 165 9.12 -6.03 -5.06
N TRP A 166 8.51 -5.64 -3.94
CA TRP A 166 7.16 -6.02 -3.47
C TRP A 166 6.73 -7.47 -3.72
N ILE A 167 7.22 -8.42 -2.93
CA ILE A 167 6.60 -9.75 -2.88
C ILE A 167 5.34 -9.63 -2.01
N THR A 168 4.18 -9.80 -2.63
CA THR A 168 2.92 -10.09 -1.94
C THR A 168 3.14 -11.28 -1.03
N ARG A 169 2.73 -11.15 0.23
CA ARG A 169 2.96 -12.09 1.33
C ARG A 169 2.49 -13.55 1.07
N ASP A 170 1.78 -13.78 -0.04
CA ASP A 170 1.35 -15.08 -0.53
C ASP A 170 2.32 -15.73 -1.54
N ALA A 171 3.10 -14.95 -2.30
CA ALA A 171 4.01 -15.46 -3.33
C ALA A 171 5.32 -16.06 -2.74
N GLU A 172 5.67 -15.72 -1.50
CA GLU A 172 6.84 -16.29 -0.82
C GLU A 172 6.58 -17.74 -0.37
N ALA A 173 5.34 -18.06 0.01
CA ALA A 173 4.95 -19.41 0.43
C ALA A 173 4.93 -20.40 -0.75
N ASP A 174 4.56 -19.93 -1.95
CA ASP A 174 4.53 -20.74 -3.15
C ASP A 174 5.95 -21.08 -3.65
N CYS A 175 6.90 -20.13 -3.56
CA CYS A 175 8.30 -20.37 -3.90
C CYS A 175 8.99 -21.37 -2.95
N ASP A 176 8.74 -21.27 -1.64
CA ASP A 176 9.30 -22.20 -0.66
C ASP A 176 8.72 -23.61 -0.83
N TRP A 177 7.43 -23.74 -1.15
CA TRP A 177 6.79 -25.03 -1.43
C TRP A 177 7.31 -25.66 -2.73
N ALA A 178 7.41 -24.88 -3.81
CA ALA A 178 7.98 -25.31 -5.09
C ALA A 178 9.42 -25.83 -4.95
N LEU A 179 10.25 -25.13 -4.16
CA LEU A 179 11.62 -25.53 -3.88
C LEU A 179 11.68 -26.87 -3.13
N MET A 180 10.79 -27.06 -2.15
CA MET A 180 10.68 -28.31 -1.41
C MET A 180 10.27 -29.48 -2.32
N GLU A 181 9.34 -29.26 -3.25
CA GLU A 181 8.92 -30.26 -4.24
C GLU A 181 10.05 -30.67 -5.19
N LEU A 182 10.84 -29.70 -5.66
CA LEU A 182 12.01 -29.92 -6.50
C LEU A 182 13.13 -30.68 -5.78
N VAL A 183 13.42 -30.35 -4.52
CA VAL A 183 14.43 -31.07 -3.71
C VAL A 183 14.03 -32.53 -3.49
N ASN A 184 12.73 -32.79 -3.30
CA ASN A 184 12.23 -34.16 -3.13
C ASN A 184 12.26 -34.96 -4.44
N SER A 185 12.00 -34.31 -5.58
CA SER A 185 12.04 -34.93 -6.91
C SER A 185 13.48 -35.16 -7.41
N PHE A 186 14.41 -34.27 -7.03
CA PHE A 186 15.81 -34.30 -7.43
C PHE A 186 16.76 -34.20 -6.22
N PRO A 187 16.87 -35.26 -5.39
CA PRO A 187 17.68 -35.23 -4.16
C PRO A 187 19.20 -35.10 -4.43
N GLY A 188 19.65 -35.25 -5.68
CA GLY A 188 21.03 -35.02 -6.11
C GLY A 188 21.35 -33.57 -6.47
N CYS A 189 20.35 -32.70 -6.59
CA CYS A 189 20.53 -31.29 -6.96
C CYS A 189 20.68 -30.42 -5.70
N SER A 190 21.67 -29.53 -5.71
CA SER A 190 21.88 -28.62 -4.58
C SER A 190 20.74 -27.60 -4.47
N ARG A 191 20.25 -27.38 -3.25
CA ARG A 191 19.16 -26.42 -2.98
C ARG A 191 19.38 -25.03 -3.58
N VAL A 192 20.58 -24.47 -3.44
CA VAL A 192 20.93 -23.14 -3.98
C VAL A 192 20.79 -23.08 -5.51
N PHE A 193 21.11 -24.18 -6.20
CA PHE A 193 20.95 -24.29 -7.65
C PHE A 193 19.47 -24.36 -8.06
N LEU A 194 18.64 -25.04 -7.27
CA LEU A 194 17.20 -25.11 -7.51
C LEU A 194 16.52 -23.75 -7.25
N GLU A 195 16.98 -23.01 -6.24
CA GLU A 195 16.56 -21.62 -5.97
C GLU A 195 16.87 -20.71 -7.17
N ASP A 196 18.09 -20.78 -7.72
CA ASP A 196 18.47 -20.00 -8.89
C ASP A 196 17.65 -20.34 -10.15
N ILE A 197 17.21 -21.59 -10.30
CA ILE A 197 16.36 -22.02 -11.42
C ILE A 197 14.92 -21.54 -11.22
N LEU A 198 14.39 -21.62 -10.00
CA LEU A 198 13.07 -21.10 -9.67
C LEU A 198 13.00 -19.59 -9.87
N ASP A 199 14.05 -18.85 -9.46
CA ASP A 199 14.17 -17.42 -9.70
C ASP A 199 14.20 -17.10 -11.21
N GLN A 200 14.82 -17.95 -12.04
CA GLN A 200 14.81 -17.83 -13.50
C GLN A 200 13.46 -18.20 -14.14
N CYS A 201 12.64 -18.99 -13.44
CA CYS A 201 11.33 -19.46 -13.89
C CYS A 201 10.18 -18.67 -13.26
N ASP A 202 10.45 -17.53 -12.61
CA ASP A 202 9.45 -16.70 -11.91
C ASP A 202 8.65 -17.49 -10.85
N GLY A 203 9.26 -18.51 -10.23
CA GLY A 203 8.62 -19.39 -9.25
C GLY A 203 7.83 -20.57 -9.83
N ASP A 204 7.84 -20.78 -11.15
CA ASP A 204 7.14 -21.90 -11.81
C ASP A 204 7.90 -23.23 -11.64
N CYS A 205 7.34 -24.14 -10.83
CA CYS A 205 7.95 -25.44 -10.52
C CYS A 205 7.91 -26.42 -11.69
N GLU A 206 6.86 -26.42 -12.52
CA GLU A 206 6.73 -27.33 -13.66
C GLU A 206 7.78 -27.01 -14.72
N ARG A 207 7.99 -25.72 -14.96
CA ARG A 207 8.98 -25.22 -15.91
C ARG A 207 10.41 -25.46 -15.41
N ALA A 208 10.65 -25.29 -14.11
CA ALA A 208 11.92 -25.63 -13.48
C ALA A 208 12.21 -27.14 -13.56
N ALA A 209 11.22 -28.00 -13.30
CA ALA A 209 11.36 -29.45 -13.39
C ALA A 209 11.68 -29.92 -14.82
N ALA A 210 11.08 -29.30 -15.84
CA ALA A 210 11.38 -29.57 -17.25
C ALA A 210 12.81 -29.21 -17.67
N LEU A 211 13.50 -28.32 -16.93
CA LEU A 211 14.92 -28.00 -17.15
C LEU A 211 15.86 -28.99 -16.45
N LEU A 212 15.34 -29.80 -15.54
CA LEU A 212 16.10 -30.75 -14.71
C LEU A 212 15.87 -32.22 -15.12
N SER A 213 14.86 -32.49 -15.95
CA SER A 213 14.59 -33.79 -16.59
C SER A 213 15.52 -34.05 -17.77
#